data_AF-A0A5B0PB56-F1
#
_entry.id   AF-A0A5B0PB56-F1
#
_cell.length_a   1.000
_cell.length_b   1.000
_cell.length_c   1.000
_cell.angle_alpha   90.00
_cell.angle_beta   90.00
_cell.angle_gamma   90.00
#
_symmetry.space_group_name_H-M   'P 1'
#
loop_
_entity.id
_entity.type
_entity.pdbx_description
1 polymer ?
#
loop_
_entity_poly.entity_id
_entity_poly.type
_entity_poly.pdbx_seq_one_letter_code
_entity_poly.pdbx_strand_id
1 'polypeptide(L)'
;MTSMLTVKPPGTTEGAGPSQPTPNTTMPTTTSMAGPPEVGSTIQPLSEHRKVSGVIILNCDGVVIPSSGPVFQGSDGIIVLRRYASEARKIVEAVGRELR
;
A
#
# COMPACT_ATOMS: atom_id res chain seq x y z
N MET A 1 1.26 28.98 54.12
CA MET A 1 0.67 29.92 53.14
C MET A 1 1.78 30.41 52.22
N THR A 2 1.49 30.50 50.92
CA THR A 2 2.21 31.27 49.87
C THR A 2 3.54 30.64 49.40
N SER A 3 3.60 29.90 48.28
CA SER A 3 3.48 30.22 46.83
C SER A 3 4.83 30.45 46.13
N MET A 4 5.02 29.62 45.10
CA MET A 4 5.87 29.66 43.90
C MET A 4 6.60 30.98 43.57
N LEU A 5 7.80 30.86 42.97
CA LEU A 5 8.00 31.27 41.57
C LEU A 5 9.33 30.77 40.97
N THR A 6 9.20 30.38 39.71
CA THR A 6 10.15 29.81 38.76
C THR A 6 11.27 30.79 38.36
N VAL A 7 12.51 30.31 38.24
CA VAL A 7 13.57 30.99 37.48
C VAL A 7 14.31 29.97 36.61
N LYS A 8 14.26 30.19 35.29
CA LYS A 8 14.92 29.44 34.22
C LYS A 8 16.43 29.78 34.17
N PRO A 9 17.31 28.82 33.81
CA PRO A 9 18.59 29.17 33.18
C PRO A 9 18.66 28.82 31.68
N PRO A 10 19.58 29.46 30.92
CA PRO A 10 19.57 29.53 29.47
C PRO A 10 20.60 28.61 28.78
N GLY A 11 20.35 28.31 27.50
CA GLY A 11 21.34 28.36 26.39
C GLY A 11 22.51 27.36 26.29
N THR A 12 22.44 26.51 25.26
CA THR A 12 23.39 26.38 24.12
C THR A 12 24.77 25.69 24.27
N THR A 13 25.01 24.73 23.34
CA THR A 13 26.28 24.14 22.78
C THR A 13 27.18 23.34 23.74
N GLU A 14 27.86 22.23 23.42
CA GLU A 14 28.31 21.54 22.21
C GLU A 14 28.82 20.15 22.66
N GLY A 15 28.74 19.10 21.83
CA GLY A 15 29.30 17.79 22.19
C GLY A 15 29.05 16.72 21.14
N ALA A 16 29.94 16.66 20.16
CA ALA A 16 29.90 15.70 19.05
C ALA A 16 30.03 14.24 19.51
N GLY A 17 29.16 13.38 18.96
CA GLY A 17 29.35 11.93 18.89
C GLY A 17 28.77 11.42 17.57
N PRO A 18 29.46 10.54 16.81
CA PRO A 18 28.95 10.08 15.52
C PRO A 18 27.85 9.04 15.76
N SER A 19 26.60 9.49 15.81
CA SER A 19 25.45 8.59 15.78
C SER A 19 25.27 8.07 14.35
N GLN A 20 25.66 6.82 14.15
CA GLN A 20 25.38 5.97 13.00
C GLN A 20 23.92 6.14 12.53
N PRO A 21 23.65 6.43 11.24
CA PRO A 21 22.28 6.44 10.74
C PRO A 21 21.78 4.98 10.67
N THR A 22 20.73 4.68 11.42
CA THR A 22 19.89 3.50 11.16
C THR A 22 19.41 3.56 9.71
N PRO A 23 19.44 2.46 8.94
CA PRO A 23 18.82 2.46 7.63
C PRO A 23 17.33 2.61 7.86
N ASN A 24 16.81 3.80 7.57
CA ASN A 24 15.38 4.00 7.37
C ASN A 24 15.00 3.08 6.21
N THR A 25 14.39 1.94 6.52
CA THR A 25 13.62 1.18 5.55
C THR A 25 12.46 2.07 5.15
N THR A 26 12.69 2.92 4.14
CA THR A 26 11.63 3.62 3.43
C THR A 26 10.81 2.54 2.74
N MET A 27 9.75 2.10 3.42
CA MET A 27 8.66 1.39 2.76
C MET A 27 8.26 2.22 1.54
N PRO A 28 8.14 1.64 0.35
CA PRO A 28 7.60 2.36 -0.79
C PRO A 28 6.16 2.70 -0.45
N THR A 29 5.92 3.95 -0.04
CA THR A 29 4.57 4.50 0.07
C THR A 29 4.05 4.58 -1.34
N THR A 30 3.19 3.65 -1.74
CA THR A 30 2.39 3.81 -2.94
C THR A 30 1.53 5.05 -2.73
N THR A 31 1.86 6.14 -3.42
CA THR A 31 1.02 7.33 -3.49
C THR A 31 -0.34 6.89 -3.99
N SER A 32 -1.28 6.73 -3.05
CA SER A 32 -2.69 6.52 -3.34
C SER A 32 -3.19 7.82 -3.96
N MET A 33 -3.10 7.94 -5.28
CA MET A 33 -4.01 8.81 -6.01
C MET A 33 -5.39 8.29 -5.64
N ALA A 34 -6.15 9.07 -4.87
CA ALA A 34 -7.46 8.64 -4.39
C ALA A 34 -8.31 8.24 -5.61
N GLY A 35 -8.41 6.93 -5.83
CA GLY A 35 -9.29 6.38 -6.84
C GLY A 35 -10.73 6.79 -6.53
N PRO A 36 -11.66 6.58 -7.48
CA PRO A 36 -13.07 6.82 -7.23
C PRO A 36 -13.48 6.18 -5.89
N PRO A 37 -14.21 6.88 -5.02
CA PRO A 37 -14.49 6.42 -3.66
C PRO A 37 -15.16 5.04 -3.64
N GLU A 38 -15.92 4.72 -4.68
CA GLU A 38 -16.60 3.43 -4.88
C GLU A 38 -15.62 2.26 -4.94
N VAL A 39 -14.44 2.48 -5.51
CA VAL A 39 -13.37 1.48 -5.59
C VAL A 39 -12.84 1.17 -4.20
N GLY A 40 -12.61 2.20 -3.38
CA GLY A 40 -12.19 2.04 -1.98
C GLY A 40 -13.25 1.32 -1.14
N SER A 41 -14.51 1.73 -1.26
CA SER A 41 -15.64 1.13 -0.55
C SER A 41 -15.86 -0.36 -0.88
N THR A 42 -15.41 -0.82 -2.04
CA THR A 42 -15.51 -2.23 -2.44
C THR A 42 -14.26 -3.03 -2.06
N ILE A 43 -13.07 -2.49 -2.32
CA ILE A 43 -11.81 -3.21 -2.05
C ILE A 43 -11.62 -3.42 -0.55
N GLN A 44 -11.88 -2.40 0.26
CA GLN A 44 -11.60 -2.44 1.69
C GLN A 44 -12.24 -3.66 2.39
N PRO A 45 -13.58 -3.87 2.34
CA PRO A 45 -14.20 -5.02 3.00
C PRO A 45 -13.75 -6.36 2.41
N LEU A 46 -13.45 -6.43 1.11
CA LEU A 46 -12.91 -7.64 0.48
C LEU A 46 -11.50 -7.95 1.00
N SER A 47 -10.66 -6.93 1.17
CA SER A 47 -9.29 -7.09 1.66
C SER A 47 -9.20 -7.46 3.14
N GLU A 48 -10.21 -7.10 3.94
CA GLU A 48 -10.31 -7.44 5.36
C GLU A 48 -10.87 -8.86 5.60
N HIS A 49 -11.44 -9.49 4.56
CA HIS A 49 -12.06 -10.80 4.70
C HIS A 49 -11.01 -11.91 4.89
N ARG A 50 -11.12 -12.68 5.98
CA ARG A 50 -10.11 -13.70 6.37
C ARG A 50 -9.80 -14.77 5.31
N LYS A 51 -10.73 -15.07 4.41
CA LYS A 51 -10.54 -16.06 3.33
C LYS A 51 -10.13 -15.44 1.99
N VAL A 52 -9.88 -14.14 1.95
CA VAL A 52 -9.38 -13.45 0.76
C VAL A 52 -7.88 -13.21 0.95
N SER A 53 -7.07 -13.79 0.06
CA SER A 53 -5.62 -13.62 0.12
C SER A 53 -5.13 -12.35 -0.59
N GLY A 54 -5.94 -11.81 -1.49
CA GLY A 54 -5.70 -10.54 -2.14
C GLY A 54 -6.81 -10.17 -3.12
N VAL A 55 -6.85 -8.89 -3.49
CA VAL A 55 -7.79 -8.30 -4.44
C VAL A 55 -7.00 -7.60 -5.53
N ILE A 56 -7.37 -7.80 -6.79
CA ILE A 56 -6.80 -7.09 -7.93
C ILE A 56 -7.92 -6.48 -8.75
N ILE A 57 -7.69 -5.27 -9.27
CA ILE A 57 -8.57 -4.63 -10.24
C ILE A 57 -7.82 -4.49 -11.54
N LEU A 58 -8.46 -4.93 -12.61
CA LEU A 58 -7.95 -4.88 -13.97
C LEU A 58 -8.84 -3.96 -14.81
N ASN A 59 -8.24 -3.19 -15.71
CA ASN A 59 -9.01 -2.63 -16.82
C ASN A 59 -9.29 -3.71 -17.89
N CYS A 60 -10.05 -3.35 -18.94
CA CYS A 60 -10.36 -4.25 -20.05
C CYS A 60 -9.13 -4.78 -20.80
N ASP A 61 -8.02 -4.04 -20.75
CA ASP A 61 -6.76 -4.41 -21.39
C ASP A 61 -5.90 -5.36 -20.53
N GLY A 62 -6.33 -5.65 -19.29
CA GLY A 62 -5.58 -6.45 -18.32
C GLY A 62 -4.48 -5.68 -17.58
N VAL A 63 -4.52 -4.35 -17.59
CA VAL A 63 -3.63 -3.50 -16.80
C VAL A 63 -4.16 -3.43 -15.37
N VAL A 64 -3.27 -3.67 -14.40
CA VAL A 64 -3.60 -3.60 -12.97
C VAL A 64 -3.67 -2.13 -12.54
N ILE A 65 -4.76 -1.75 -11.88
CA ILE A 65 -4.97 -0.37 -11.38
C ILE A 65 -4.69 -0.35 -9.85
N PRO A 66 -5.63 -0.74 -8.94
CA PRO A 66 -5.26 -1.16 -7.58
C PRO A 66 -5.05 -2.67 -7.38
N SER A 67 -4.19 -3.01 -6.42
CA SER A 67 -4.11 -4.33 -5.82
C SER A 67 -3.94 -4.25 -4.30
N SER A 68 -4.50 -5.20 -3.56
CA SER A 68 -4.36 -5.32 -2.10
C SER A 68 -4.11 -6.79 -1.72
N GLY A 69 -3.41 -7.01 -0.61
CA GLY A 69 -3.15 -8.33 -0.04
C GLY A 69 -1.68 -8.75 -0.08
N PRO A 70 -1.23 -9.55 0.91
CA PRO A 70 0.17 -9.92 1.07
C PRO A 70 0.70 -10.78 -0.09
N VAL A 71 -0.17 -11.49 -0.81
CA VAL A 71 0.23 -12.35 -1.94
C VAL A 71 0.83 -11.59 -3.13
N PHE A 72 0.61 -10.27 -3.19
CA PHE A 72 1.13 -9.40 -4.25
C PHE A 72 2.27 -8.51 -3.79
N GLN A 73 2.77 -8.71 -2.56
CA GLN A 73 3.89 -7.95 -2.00
C GLN A 73 5.22 -8.71 -2.17
N GLY A 74 6.34 -8.01 -1.98
CA GLY A 74 7.68 -8.59 -2.11
C GLY A 74 8.19 -8.69 -3.55
N SER A 75 9.38 -9.28 -3.72
CA SER A 75 10.07 -9.38 -5.02
C SER A 75 9.24 -10.08 -6.09
N ASP A 76 8.50 -11.11 -5.68
CA ASP A 76 7.76 -11.99 -6.59
C ASP A 76 6.33 -11.51 -6.80
N GLY A 77 5.85 -10.59 -5.95
CA GLY A 77 4.48 -10.10 -5.96
C GLY A 77 4.07 -9.50 -7.30
N ILE A 78 4.98 -8.77 -7.96
CA ILE A 78 4.75 -8.20 -9.30
C ILE A 78 4.63 -9.28 -10.38
N ILE A 79 5.42 -10.35 -10.29
CA ILE A 79 5.38 -11.47 -11.24
C ILE A 79 4.03 -12.19 -11.10
N VAL A 80 3.61 -12.45 -9.85
CA VAL A 80 2.32 -13.05 -9.52
C VAL A 80 1.18 -12.18 -10.05
N LEU A 81 1.21 -10.88 -9.77
CA LEU A 81 0.19 -9.91 -10.20
C LEU A 81 0.02 -9.91 -11.73
N ARG A 82 1.13 -9.85 -12.48
CA ARG A 82 1.13 -9.89 -13.95
C ARG A 82 0.56 -11.20 -14.50
N ARG A 83 0.89 -12.33 -13.85
CA ARG A 83 0.37 -13.64 -14.25
C ARG A 83 -1.14 -13.71 -14.07
N TYR A 84 -1.65 -13.32 -12.90
CA TYR A 84 -3.10 -13.27 -12.65
C TYR A 84 -3.83 -12.35 -13.63
N ALA A 85 -3.27 -11.17 -13.89
CA ALA A 85 -3.84 -10.23 -14.86
C ALA A 85 -3.93 -10.83 -16.27
N SER A 86 -2.86 -11.47 -16.73
CA SER A 86 -2.80 -12.11 -18.05
C SER A 86 -3.82 -13.24 -18.18
N GLU A 87 -3.92 -14.13 -17.19
CA GLU A 87 -4.85 -15.26 -17.24
C GLU A 87 -6.32 -14.81 -17.13
N ALA A 88 -6.62 -13.87 -16.24
CA ALA A 88 -7.97 -13.32 -16.10
C ALA A 88 -8.47 -12.69 -17.41
N ARG A 89 -7.60 -11.91 -18.09
CA ARG A 89 -7.92 -11.32 -19.39
C ARG A 89 -8.27 -12.39 -20.44
N LYS A 90 -7.47 -13.47 -20.54
CA LYS A 90 -7.74 -14.57 -21.49
C LYS A 90 -9.09 -15.22 -21.23
N ILE A 91 -9.45 -15.44 -19.97
CA ILE A 91 -10.74 -16.02 -19.57
C ILE A 91 -11.89 -15.10 -20.00
N VAL A 92 -11.80 -13.81 -19.67
CA VAL A 92 -12.83 -12.83 -20.03
C VAL A 92 -12.99 -12.72 -21.55
N GLU A 93 -11.89 -12.71 -22.31
CA GLU A 93 -11.95 -12.70 -23.78
C GLU A 93 -12.58 -13.97 -24.37
N ALA A 94 -12.29 -15.14 -23.79
CA ALA A 94 -12.88 -16.40 -24.24
C ALA A 94 -14.39 -16.44 -23.99
N VAL A 95 -14.81 -16.13 -22.76
CA VAL A 95 -16.23 -16.14 -22.37
C VAL A 95 -17.01 -15.04 -23.08
N GLY A 96 -16.43 -13.86 -23.25
CA GLY A 96 -17.06 -12.74 -23.96
C GLY A 96 -17.33 -13.00 -25.44
N ARG A 97 -16.60 -13.93 -26.08
CA ARG A 97 -16.87 -14.39 -27.45
C ARG A 97 -18.04 -15.38 -27.53
N GLU A 98 -18.33 -16.11 -26.45
CA GLU A 98 -19.39 -17.13 -26.41
C GLU A 98 -20.77 -16.52 -26.08
N LEU A 99 -20.78 -15.33 -25.47
CA LEU A 99 -21.99 -14.61 -25.07
C LEU A 99 -22.49 -13.60 -26.12
N ARG A 100 -21.85 -13.52 -27.29
CA ARG A 100 -22.22 -12.63 -28.42
C ARG A 100 -22.59 -13.44 -29.65
#